data_AF-J2NZX1-F1
#
_entry.id   AF-J2NZX1-F1
#
_cell.length_a   1.000
_cell.length_b   1.000
_cell.length_c   1.000
_cell.angle_alpha   90.00
_cell.angle_beta   90.00
_cell.angle_gamma   90.00
#
_symmetry.space_group_name_H-M   'P 1'
#
loop_
_entity.id
_entity.type
_entity.pdbx_description
1 polymer ?
#
loop_
_entity_poly.entity_id
_entity_poly.type
_entity_poly.pdbx_seq_one_letter_code
_entity_poly.pdbx_strand_id
1 'polypeptide(L)'
;MDYKLRIETPLMWLNKAETWALAEQHGKLELIQHQTLTCYNGIIGAGCANCDACNLRAKGLNEFLENKSAVMKSLENKGKPKL
;
A
#
# COMPACT_ATOMS: atom_id res chain seq x y z
N MET A 1 -19.00 10.51 -28.33
CA MET A 1 -18.21 9.84 -27.28
C MET A 1 -18.49 10.51 -25.94
N ASP A 2 -19.75 10.63 -25.53
CA ASP A 2 -20.11 11.18 -24.21
C ASP A 2 -20.54 10.02 -23.31
N TYR A 3 -19.62 9.49 -22.52
CA TYR A 3 -19.90 8.51 -21.48
C TYR A 3 -19.46 9.08 -20.14
N LYS A 4 -20.29 8.87 -19.10
CA LYS A 4 -19.93 9.26 -17.73
C LYS A 4 -18.85 8.31 -17.23
N LEU A 5 -17.62 8.81 -17.12
CA LEU A 5 -16.50 8.10 -16.50
C LEU A 5 -16.41 8.48 -15.02
N ARG A 6 -16.23 7.49 -14.16
CA ARG A 6 -15.86 7.69 -12.75
C ARG A 6 -14.40 7.29 -12.56
N ILE A 7 -13.57 8.23 -12.10
CA ILE A 7 -12.18 7.96 -11.73
C ILE A 7 -12.16 7.75 -10.22
N GLU A 8 -11.78 6.55 -9.79
CA GLU A 8 -11.59 6.23 -8.39
C GLU A 8 -10.10 6.27 -8.05
N THR A 9 -9.76 6.94 -6.95
CA THR A 9 -8.38 7.06 -6.47
C THR A 9 -8.29 6.47 -5.06
N PRO A 10 -8.40 5.14 -4.91
CA PRO A 10 -8.51 4.48 -3.59
C PRO A 10 -7.29 4.70 -2.69
N LEU A 11 -6.15 5.08 -3.26
CA LEU A 11 -4.90 5.33 -2.53
C LEU A 11 -4.64 6.81 -2.20
N MET A 12 -5.49 7.74 -2.66
CA MET A 12 -5.23 9.20 -2.62
C MET A 12 -4.83 9.73 -1.24
N TRP A 13 -5.44 9.18 -0.18
CA TRP A 13 -5.26 9.63 1.20
C TRP A 13 -4.49 8.63 2.07
N LEU A 14 -3.92 7.59 1.45
CA LEU A 14 -3.22 6.51 2.14
C LEU A 14 -1.71 6.75 2.13
N ASN A 15 -1.07 6.54 3.27
CA ASN A 15 0.38 6.40 3.34
C ASN A 15 0.80 4.98 2.93
N LYS A 16 2.12 4.69 2.98
CA LYS A 16 2.62 3.38 2.54
C LYS A 16 2.22 2.23 3.49
N ALA A 17 2.16 2.47 4.79
CA ALA A 17 1.70 1.48 5.77
C ALA A 17 0.21 1.14 5.56
N GLU A 18 -0.63 2.13 5.32
CA GLU A 18 -2.06 1.95 5.03
C GLU A 18 -2.27 1.26 3.68
N THR A 19 -1.38 1.46 2.72
CA THR A 19 -1.40 0.69 1.46
C THR A 19 -1.11 -0.80 1.68
N TRP A 20 -0.22 -1.14 2.63
CA TRP A 20 0.00 -2.53 3.05
C TRP A 20 -1.20 -3.10 3.80
N ALA A 21 -1.80 -2.31 4.70
CA ALA A 21 -3.04 -2.67 5.37
C ALA A 21 -4.17 -2.97 4.39
N LEU A 22 -4.27 -2.22 3.29
CA LEU A 22 -5.25 -2.48 2.24
C LEU A 22 -4.98 -3.83 1.54
N ALA A 23 -3.73 -4.19 1.28
CA ALA A 23 -3.39 -5.50 0.74
C ALA A 23 -3.75 -6.64 1.72
N GLU A 24 -3.51 -6.44 3.02
CA GLU A 24 -3.91 -7.38 4.08
C GLU A 24 -5.43 -7.54 4.16
N GLN A 25 -6.19 -6.43 4.09
CA GLN A 25 -7.66 -6.46 4.12
C GLN A 25 -8.25 -7.36 3.02
N HIS A 26 -7.57 -7.45 1.87
CA HIS A 26 -7.96 -8.32 0.76
C HIS A 26 -7.31 -9.72 0.80
N GLY A 27 -6.53 -10.03 1.83
CA GLY A 27 -5.80 -11.31 1.94
C GLY A 27 -4.73 -11.48 0.87
N LYS A 28 -4.14 -10.39 0.37
CA LYS A 28 -3.14 -10.38 -0.72
C LYS A 28 -1.78 -9.82 -0.29
N LEU A 29 -1.53 -9.67 1.02
CA LEU A 29 -0.28 -9.13 1.55
C LEU A 29 0.94 -9.88 0.99
N GLU A 30 0.97 -11.21 1.12
CA GLU A 30 2.05 -12.08 0.62
C GLU A 30 2.30 -11.91 -0.89
N LEU A 31 1.23 -11.90 -1.68
CA LEU A 31 1.33 -11.70 -3.14
C LEU A 31 1.97 -10.35 -3.45
N ILE A 32 1.48 -9.28 -2.83
CA ILE A 32 2.03 -7.95 -3.06
C ILE A 32 3.48 -7.90 -2.56
N GLN A 33 3.79 -8.51 -1.43
CA GLN A 33 5.11 -8.49 -0.82
C GLN A 33 6.17 -9.20 -1.67
N HIS A 34 5.82 -10.34 -2.27
CA HIS A 34 6.81 -11.21 -2.91
C HIS A 34 6.75 -11.22 -4.44
N GLN A 35 5.66 -10.78 -5.06
CA GLN A 35 5.45 -10.92 -6.50
C GLN A 35 5.32 -9.58 -7.25
N THR A 36 5.48 -8.44 -6.56
CA THR A 36 5.44 -7.12 -7.23
C THR A 36 6.82 -6.47 -7.33
N LEU A 37 6.99 -5.65 -8.37
CA LEU A 37 8.20 -4.86 -8.58
C LEU A 37 7.96 -3.42 -8.14
N THR A 38 8.78 -2.95 -7.21
CA THR A 38 8.86 -1.52 -6.82
C THR A 38 10.28 -0.98 -6.94
N CYS A 39 11.28 -1.87 -6.88
CA CYS A 39 12.69 -1.52 -6.94
C CYS A 39 13.05 -0.85 -8.26
N TYR A 40 13.79 0.27 -8.20
CA TYR A 40 14.32 0.94 -9.39
C TYR A 40 15.31 0.09 -10.19
N ASN A 41 15.92 -0.92 -9.57
CA ASN A 41 16.88 -1.81 -10.20
C ASN A 41 16.27 -3.13 -10.69
N GLY A 42 14.94 -3.24 -10.75
CA GLY A 42 14.28 -4.41 -11.34
C GLY A 42 14.18 -5.64 -10.43
N ILE A 43 14.59 -5.56 -9.17
CA ILE A 43 14.53 -6.70 -8.22
C ILE A 43 13.12 -6.78 -7.60
N ILE A 44 12.45 -7.92 -7.80
CA ILE A 44 11.10 -8.19 -7.29
C ILE A 44 11.12 -8.36 -5.76
N GLY A 45 9.99 -8.08 -5.12
CA GLY A 45 9.76 -8.37 -3.70
C GLY A 45 10.32 -7.30 -2.76
N ALA A 46 11.29 -7.67 -1.92
CA ALA A 46 12.01 -6.73 -1.05
C ALA A 46 12.90 -5.76 -1.84
N GLY A 47 13.33 -6.17 -3.04
CA GLY A 47 14.18 -5.37 -3.91
C GLY A 47 15.63 -5.26 -3.44
N CYS A 48 16.37 -4.26 -3.94
CA CYS A 48 17.81 -4.10 -3.71
C CYS A 48 18.21 -3.53 -2.34
N ALA A 49 17.25 -3.01 -1.57
CA ALA A 49 17.50 -2.30 -0.30
C ALA A 49 18.47 -1.09 -0.38
N ASN A 50 18.80 -0.59 -1.57
CA ASN A 50 19.73 0.53 -1.78
C ASN A 50 19.14 1.70 -2.58
N CYS A 51 17.83 1.68 -2.85
CA CYS A 51 17.13 2.73 -3.59
C CYS A 51 15.93 3.27 -2.81
N ASP A 52 15.53 4.51 -3.09
CA ASP A 52 14.47 5.20 -2.35
C ASP A 52 13.12 4.47 -2.39
N ALA A 53 12.79 3.85 -3.53
CA ALA A 53 11.56 3.08 -3.66
C ALA A 53 11.53 1.86 -2.73
N CYS A 54 12.65 1.14 -2.61
CA CYS A 54 12.79 0.04 -1.66
C CYS A 54 12.71 0.54 -0.21
N ASN A 55 13.38 1.65 0.11
CA ASN A 55 13.40 2.23 1.45
C ASN A 55 12.00 2.66 1.91
N LEU A 56 11.26 3.37 1.05
CA LEU A 56 9.88 3.78 1.35
C LEU A 56 8.95 2.57 1.53
N ARG A 57 9.06 1.58 0.64
CA ARG A 57 8.26 0.35 0.66
C ARG A 57 8.52 -0.46 1.94
N ALA A 58 9.78 -0.66 2.29
CA ALA A 58 10.19 -1.39 3.49
C ALA A 58 9.79 -0.65 4.77
N LYS A 59 9.99 0.67 4.84
CA LYS A 59 9.55 1.48 5.98
C LYS A 59 8.03 1.34 6.21
N GLY A 60 7.23 1.45 5.16
CA GLY A 60 5.78 1.27 5.27
C GLY A 60 5.38 -0.13 5.70
N LEU A 61 6.09 -1.17 5.25
CA LEU A 61 5.82 -2.55 5.67
C LEU A 61 6.11 -2.73 7.17
N ASN A 62 7.26 -2.24 7.62
CA ASN A 62 7.66 -2.32 9.02
C ASN A 62 6.67 -1.58 9.92
N GLU A 63 6.30 -0.34 9.57
CA GLU A 63 5.30 0.44 10.31
C GLU A 63 3.95 -0.30 10.43
N PHE A 64 3.51 -0.93 9.33
CA PHE A 64 2.31 -1.75 9.33
C PHE A 64 2.42 -2.99 10.22
N LEU A 65 3.54 -3.74 10.16
CA LEU A 65 3.72 -4.95 10.96
C LEU A 65 3.84 -4.63 12.46
N GLU A 66 4.55 -3.57 12.82
CA GLU A 66 4.72 -3.11 14.21
C GLU A 66 3.42 -2.59 14.82
N ASN A 67 2.57 -1.93 14.02
CA ASN A 67 1.39 -1.22 14.50
C ASN A 67 0.09 -1.68 13.81
N LYS A 68 -0.01 -2.97 13.44
CA LYS A 68 -1.06 -3.52 12.57
C LYS A 68 -2.48 -3.07 12.94
N SER A 69 -2.86 -3.22 14.21
CA SER A 69 -4.20 -2.82 14.69
C SER A 69 -4.48 -1.33 14.48
N ALA A 70 -3.51 -0.46 14.81
CA ALA A 70 -3.65 0.99 14.67
C ALA A 70 -3.72 1.42 13.19
N VAL A 71 -2.88 0.84 12.33
CA VAL A 71 -2.86 1.16 10.89
C VAL A 71 -4.14 0.68 10.19
N MET A 72 -4.64 -0.52 10.53
CA MET A 72 -5.95 -1.00 10.03
C MET A 72 -7.08 -0.06 10.43
N LYS A 73 -7.12 0.39 11.69
CA LYS A 73 -8.12 1.36 12.15
C LYS A 73 -8.00 2.71 11.43
N SER A 74 -6.78 3.18 11.14
CA SER A 74 -6.56 4.39 10.35
C SER A 74 -7.09 4.24 8.92
N LEU A 75 -6.80 3.10 8.27
CA LEU A 75 -7.31 2.77 6.93
C LEU A 75 -8.85 2.81 6.89
N GLU A 76 -9.52 2.13 7.82
CA GLU A 76 -10.97 2.11 7.92
C GLU A 76 -11.58 3.50 8.07
N ASN A 77 -10.95 4.36 8.89
CA ASN A 77 -11.41 5.73 9.09
C ASN A 77 -11.30 6.58 7.82
N LYS A 78 -10.24 6.38 7.03
CA LYS A 78 -10.03 7.09 5.76
C LYS A 78 -10.89 6.55 4.61
N GLY A 79 -11.30 5.29 4.68
CA GLY A 79 -12.16 4.62 3.69
C GLY A 79 -13.66 4.95 3.83
N LYS A 80 -14.08 5.57 4.94
CA LYS A 80 -15.48 5.98 5.12
C LYS A 80 -15.83 7.17 4.20
N PRO A 81 -17.01 7.17 3.56
CA PRO A 81 -17.51 8.35 2.86
C PRO A 81 -17.54 9.51 3.85
N LYS A 82 -16.90 10.63 3.50
CA LYS A 82 -17.06 11.86 4.26
C LYS A 82 -18.48 12.36 3.99
N LEU A 83 -19.35 12.22 5.00
CA LEU A 83 -20.70 12.79 5.03
C LEU A 83 -20.64 14.31 4.83
#